data_AF-A0A0M2H7Y6-F1
#
_entry.id   AF-A0A0M2H7Y6-F1
#
_cell.length_a   1.000
_cell.length_b   1.000
_cell.length_c   1.000
_cell.angle_alpha   90.00
_cell.angle_beta   90.00
_cell.angle_gamma   90.00
#
_symmetry.space_group_name_H-M   'P 1'
#
loop_
_entity.id
_entity.type
_entity.pdbx_description
1 polymer ?
#
loop_
_entity_poly.entity_id
_entity_poly.type
_entity_poly.pdbx_seq_one_letter_code
_entity_poly.pdbx_strand_id
1 'polypeptide(L)'
;MTADAARLLSGPRGRRLCMSVAAELDDGLHALIHPLAFAHEPADAAVTRIVFTGWGGDAEHAPEPPPPTVDGLVARLRMLGSADLAPERLAAAIPVGLLAAVDSARYWQAPDGEDHLAALPAVAAALGGVAEQIMASTVASTWDAPRVAEQWAVDWRDAGDPAPLLAGRPGELLAEWGVHARADEARAARERPRDVTALYGGEWWSFPSGMLQTTGILPSREPAGLTLVEDGFGWTDGVAIPVRGAGRTFEIRGPEDWVELCRRHPLDLTAARRHEWYRVTGRDGGWVIPDWERVAQEWDAVHLTALGYLTAATRELAVSEGYATVLGGWSPDVTVWLTDVAREWDAPRVAWHRERDGDEWMPVG
;
A
#
# COMPACT_ATOMS: atom_id res chain seq x y z
N MET A 1 -2.00 24.75 -0.78
CA MET A 1 -2.05 23.36 -1.24
C MET A 1 -1.76 23.31 -2.73
N THR A 2 -0.60 22.78 -3.09
CA THR A 2 -0.20 22.48 -4.47
C THR A 2 -1.06 21.35 -5.06
N ALA A 3 -1.04 21.20 -6.39
CA ALA A 3 -1.74 20.10 -7.07
C ALA A 3 -1.21 18.72 -6.64
N ASP A 4 0.11 18.59 -6.48
CA ASP A 4 0.75 17.34 -6.07
C ASP A 4 0.41 16.96 -4.63
N ALA A 5 0.37 17.94 -3.71
CA ALA A 5 -0.08 17.70 -2.34
C ALA A 5 -1.56 17.29 -2.28
N ALA A 6 -2.41 17.95 -3.08
CA ALA A 6 -3.82 17.59 -3.20
C ALA A 6 -4.00 16.16 -3.75
N ARG A 7 -3.19 15.80 -4.76
CA ARG A 7 -3.15 14.47 -5.34
C ARG A 7 -2.74 13.43 -4.30
N LEU A 8 -1.65 13.68 -3.54
CA LEU A 8 -1.20 12.80 -2.47
C LEU A 8 -2.30 12.55 -1.43
N LEU A 9 -3.01 13.60 -0.99
CA LEU A 9 -4.06 13.48 0.03
C LEU A 9 -5.39 12.94 -0.49
N SER A 10 -5.51 12.69 -1.79
CA SER A 10 -6.75 12.20 -2.40
C SER A 10 -7.12 10.78 -1.94
N GLY A 11 -6.12 9.93 -1.69
CA GLY A 11 -6.28 8.54 -1.27
C GLY A 11 -6.01 8.30 0.21
N PRO A 12 -6.51 7.18 0.80
CA PRO A 12 -6.21 6.81 2.18
C PRO A 12 -4.71 6.65 2.44
N ARG A 13 -3.97 5.99 1.55
CA ARG A 13 -2.54 5.71 1.74
C ARG A 13 -1.70 6.98 1.82
N GLY A 14 -1.92 7.95 0.93
CA GLY A 14 -1.22 9.23 1.00
C GLY A 14 -1.56 10.08 2.23
N ARG A 15 -2.82 10.02 2.72
CA ARG A 15 -3.18 10.65 4.01
C ARG A 15 -2.51 9.94 5.19
N ARG A 16 -2.47 8.61 5.18
CA ARG A 16 -1.81 7.80 6.21
C ARG A 16 -0.33 8.12 6.28
N LEU A 17 0.36 8.13 5.14
CA LEU A 17 1.74 8.60 5.02
C LEU A 17 1.94 9.98 5.67
N CYS A 18 1.14 10.98 5.29
CA CYS A 18 1.30 12.34 5.82
C CYS A 18 1.09 12.39 7.33
N MET A 19 0.11 11.65 7.85
CA MET A 19 -0.17 11.60 9.28
C MET A 19 0.93 10.89 10.06
N SER A 20 1.47 9.79 9.53
CA SER A 20 2.59 9.06 10.15
C SER A 20 3.89 9.87 10.12
N VAL A 21 4.21 10.55 9.01
CA VAL A 21 5.34 11.49 8.95
C VAL A 21 5.17 12.61 9.98
N ALA A 22 3.95 13.14 10.13
CA ALA A 22 3.70 14.19 11.11
C ALA A 22 3.90 13.69 12.55
N ALA A 23 3.45 12.47 12.87
CA ALA A 23 3.66 11.83 14.16
C ALA A 23 5.15 11.57 14.46
N GLU A 24 5.92 11.16 13.46
CA GLU A 24 7.37 10.94 13.57
C GLU A 24 8.15 12.23 13.83
N LEU A 25 7.68 13.35 13.28
CA LEU A 25 8.35 14.64 13.43
C LEU A 25 8.00 15.37 14.73
N ASP A 26 6.92 14.96 15.40
CA ASP A 26 6.37 15.61 16.59
C ASP A 26 5.64 14.60 17.51
N ASP A 27 6.30 14.19 18.60
CA ASP A 27 5.76 13.29 19.63
C ASP A 27 4.39 13.72 20.18
N GLY A 28 4.11 15.03 20.19
CA GLY A 28 2.81 15.53 20.63
C GLY A 28 1.69 15.24 19.64
N LEU A 29 1.98 15.07 18.35
CA LEU A 29 1.00 14.55 17.38
C LEU A 29 0.76 13.06 17.60
N HIS A 30 1.81 12.27 17.86
CA HIS A 30 1.65 10.85 18.18
C HIS A 30 0.69 10.63 19.38
N ALA A 31 0.88 11.41 20.45
CA ALA A 31 0.02 11.36 21.65
C ALA A 31 -1.44 11.79 21.40
N LEU A 32 -1.70 12.59 20.36
CA LEU A 32 -3.06 12.99 19.95
C LEU A 32 -3.70 11.94 19.02
N ILE A 33 -2.95 11.44 18.05
CA ILE A 33 -3.44 10.54 16.99
C ILE A 33 -3.93 9.23 17.60
N HIS A 34 -3.12 8.55 18.41
CA HIS A 34 -3.45 7.23 18.94
C HIS A 34 -4.82 7.16 19.66
N PRO A 35 -5.13 8.00 20.66
CA PRO A 35 -6.44 7.98 21.33
C PRO A 35 -7.59 8.46 20.42
N LEU A 36 -7.35 9.40 19.51
CA LEU A 36 -8.38 9.85 18.56
C LEU A 36 -8.71 8.74 17.56
N ALA A 37 -7.71 8.08 16.99
CA ALA A 37 -7.87 6.96 16.09
C ALA A 37 -8.68 5.84 16.74
N PHE A 38 -8.38 5.47 18.00
CA PHE A 38 -9.17 4.50 18.74
C PHE A 38 -10.66 4.88 18.84
N ALA A 39 -10.97 6.17 19.02
CA ALA A 39 -12.36 6.66 19.05
C ALA A 39 -13.05 6.64 17.67
N HIS A 40 -12.28 6.48 16.60
CA HIS A 40 -12.73 6.39 15.21
C HIS A 40 -12.66 4.96 14.65
N GLU A 41 -12.30 3.96 15.45
CA GLU A 41 -12.35 2.55 15.04
C GLU A 41 -13.77 2.16 14.59
N PRO A 42 -13.91 1.30 13.56
CA PRO A 42 -15.20 0.73 13.19
C PRO A 42 -15.91 0.09 14.40
N ALA A 43 -17.24 0.21 14.46
CA ALA A 43 -18.02 -0.31 15.59
C ALA A 43 -17.93 -1.85 15.74
N ASP A 44 -17.57 -2.56 14.67
CA ASP A 44 -17.35 -4.01 14.62
C ASP A 44 -15.87 -4.40 14.80
N ALA A 45 -14.97 -3.43 15.01
CA ALA A 45 -13.55 -3.69 15.23
C ALA A 45 -13.33 -4.35 16.60
N ALA A 46 -12.68 -5.52 16.61
CA ALA A 46 -12.32 -6.23 17.83
C ALA A 46 -11.03 -5.66 18.46
N VAL A 47 -11.03 -4.36 18.79
CA VAL A 47 -9.83 -3.64 19.30
C VAL A 47 -9.96 -3.42 20.80
N THR A 48 -8.93 -3.81 21.56
CA THR A 48 -8.83 -3.56 23.00
C THR A 48 -7.68 -2.62 23.28
N ARG A 49 -7.94 -1.50 23.96
CA ARG A 49 -6.92 -0.56 24.41
C ARG A 49 -6.37 -0.98 25.77
N ILE A 50 -5.06 -1.21 25.85
CA ILE A 50 -4.34 -1.45 27.10
C ILE A 50 -3.53 -0.18 27.42
N VAL A 51 -3.69 0.36 28.63
CA VAL A 51 -2.94 1.53 29.11
C VAL A 51 -2.07 1.09 30.26
N PHE A 52 -0.74 1.18 30.09
CA PHE A 52 0.20 0.93 31.17
C PHE A 52 0.40 2.21 31.98
N THR A 53 -0.18 2.27 33.17
CA THR A 53 0.15 3.31 34.16
C THR A 53 1.30 2.81 35.02
N GLY A 54 2.43 3.52 35.05
CA GLY A 54 3.60 3.14 35.84
C GLY A 54 3.25 2.93 37.32
N TRP A 55 3.72 1.83 37.90
CA TRP A 55 3.62 1.57 39.34
C TRP A 55 4.80 2.25 40.04
N GLY A 56 4.58 3.46 40.58
CA GLY A 56 5.59 4.10 41.42
C GLY A 56 5.37 5.58 41.68
N GLY A 57 4.98 5.89 42.91
CA GLY A 57 5.09 7.22 43.53
C GLY A 57 3.75 7.94 43.67
N ASP A 58 3.52 8.47 44.87
CA ASP A 58 2.35 9.25 45.29
C ASP A 58 1.90 10.29 44.25
N ALA A 59 1.05 9.88 43.31
CA ALA A 59 0.39 10.76 42.38
C ALA A 59 -0.85 11.36 43.08
N GLU A 60 -0.61 12.24 44.06
CA GLU A 60 -1.63 13.14 44.56
C GLU A 60 -2.14 14.01 43.40
N HIS A 61 -3.35 13.70 42.92
CA HIS A 61 -4.30 14.62 42.27
C HIS A 61 -3.76 15.59 41.20
N ALA A 62 -2.78 15.18 40.38
CA ALA A 62 -2.55 15.91 39.13
C ALA A 62 -3.86 15.84 38.31
N PRO A 63 -4.46 16.98 37.89
CA PRO A 63 -5.67 16.94 37.09
C PRO A 63 -5.37 16.16 35.81
N GLU A 64 -6.22 15.19 35.51
CA GLU A 64 -6.12 14.43 34.27
C GLU A 64 -6.09 15.44 33.11
N PRO A 65 -5.09 15.36 32.21
CA PRO A 65 -5.04 16.27 31.07
C PRO A 65 -6.36 16.16 30.29
N PRO A 66 -6.86 17.27 29.73
CA PRO A 66 -8.11 17.24 28.98
C PRO A 66 -7.99 16.21 27.84
N PRO A 67 -9.10 15.51 27.50
CA PRO A 67 -9.06 14.51 26.45
C PRO A 67 -8.60 15.14 25.12
N PRO A 68 -7.85 14.38 24.31
CA PRO A 68 -7.40 14.84 23.01
C PRO A 68 -8.60 15.19 22.13
N THR A 69 -8.47 16.25 21.34
CA THR A 69 -9.55 16.74 20.47
C THR A 69 -9.07 16.82 19.02
N VAL A 70 -9.99 16.62 18.08
CA VAL A 70 -9.71 16.80 16.65
C VAL A 70 -9.24 18.23 16.36
N ASP A 71 -9.78 19.25 17.04
CA ASP A 71 -9.32 20.64 16.89
C ASP A 71 -7.87 20.83 17.36
N GLY A 72 -7.48 20.18 18.46
CA GLY A 72 -6.10 20.17 18.93
C GLY A 72 -5.14 19.52 17.93
N LEU A 73 -5.54 18.38 17.35
CA LEU A 73 -4.81 17.71 16.27
C LEU A 73 -4.65 18.62 15.05
N VAL A 74 -5.75 19.21 14.59
CA VAL A 74 -5.78 20.12 13.42
C VAL A 74 -4.88 21.33 13.64
N ALA A 75 -4.92 21.95 14.82
CA ALA A 75 -4.08 23.10 15.15
C ALA A 75 -2.59 22.73 15.10
N ARG A 76 -2.22 21.59 15.67
CA ARG A 76 -0.83 21.12 15.71
C ARG A 76 -0.31 20.69 14.34
N LEU A 77 -1.12 20.02 13.52
CA LEU A 77 -0.79 19.69 12.13
C LEU A 77 -0.54 20.95 11.28
N ARG A 78 -1.36 22.00 11.44
CA ARG A 78 -1.15 23.28 10.74
C ARG A 78 0.12 23.98 11.18
N MET A 79 0.44 23.93 12.48
CA MET A 79 1.69 24.47 13.00
C MET A 79 2.90 23.74 12.39
N LEU A 80 2.88 22.41 12.39
CA LEU A 80 3.94 21.60 11.80
C LEU A 80 4.09 21.87 10.30
N GLY A 81 2.98 21.84 9.55
CA GLY A 81 2.97 22.07 8.11
C GLY A 81 3.40 23.48 7.69
N SER A 82 3.38 24.45 8.60
CA SER A 82 3.88 25.82 8.37
C SER A 82 5.30 26.04 8.87
N ALA A 83 5.87 25.08 9.61
CA ALA A 83 7.23 25.14 10.10
C ALA A 83 8.22 24.82 8.99
N ASP A 84 9.40 25.46 9.05
CA ASP A 84 10.54 25.12 8.21
C ASP A 84 11.23 23.89 8.79
N LEU A 85 10.83 22.71 8.31
CA LEU A 85 11.40 21.44 8.78
C LEU A 85 12.75 21.20 8.11
N ALA A 86 13.75 20.86 8.92
CA ALA A 86 15.07 20.50 8.42
C ALA A 86 14.95 19.34 7.38
N PRO A 87 15.49 19.50 6.16
CA PRO A 87 15.36 18.51 5.10
C PRO A 87 15.79 17.10 5.51
N GLU A 88 16.81 16.98 6.37
CA GLU A 88 17.33 15.71 6.87
C GLU A 88 16.33 15.00 7.78
N ARG A 89 15.62 15.75 8.63
CA ARG A 89 14.57 15.19 9.50
C ARG A 89 13.39 14.69 8.69
N LEU A 90 12.98 15.47 7.69
CA LEU A 90 11.90 15.08 6.79
C LEU A 90 12.28 13.84 5.96
N ALA A 91 13.49 13.80 5.43
CA ALA A 91 13.99 12.66 4.65
C ALA A 91 14.07 11.37 5.48
N ALA A 92 14.35 11.46 6.79
CA ALA A 92 14.32 10.31 7.70
C ALA A 92 12.89 9.85 8.05
N ALA A 93 11.95 10.79 8.21
CA ALA A 93 10.57 10.47 8.58
C ALA A 93 9.74 9.88 7.43
N ILE A 94 10.02 10.25 6.17
CA ILE A 94 9.25 9.80 5.01
C ILE A 94 9.24 8.27 4.83
N PRO A 95 10.38 7.55 4.87
CA PRO A 95 10.40 6.09 4.79
C PRO A 95 9.55 5.41 5.87
N VAL A 96 9.61 5.89 7.12
CA VAL A 96 8.79 5.38 8.24
C VAL A 96 7.31 5.56 7.95
N GLY A 97 6.91 6.76 7.49
CA GLY A 97 5.53 7.01 7.12
C GLY A 97 5.06 6.22 5.90
N LEU A 98 5.94 5.94 4.95
CA LEU A 98 5.62 5.12 3.77
C LEU A 98 5.40 3.66 4.16
N LEU A 99 6.28 3.11 5.02
CA LEU A 99 6.10 1.78 5.59
C LEU A 99 4.78 1.68 6.36
N ALA A 100 4.49 2.64 7.25
CA ALA A 100 3.23 2.67 7.99
C ALA A 100 2.00 2.74 7.07
N ALA A 101 2.08 3.45 5.94
CA ALA A 101 1.02 3.48 4.94
C ALA A 101 0.84 2.13 4.23
N VAL A 102 1.92 1.38 3.98
CA VAL A 102 1.87 0.04 3.37
C VAL A 102 1.34 -0.99 4.36
N ASP A 103 1.87 -1.03 5.59
CA ASP A 103 1.50 -2.01 6.63
C ASP A 103 0.04 -1.91 7.07
N SER A 104 -0.52 -0.70 7.02
CA SER A 104 -1.92 -0.46 7.38
C SER A 104 -2.89 -0.62 6.21
N ALA A 105 -2.45 -1.07 5.03
CA ALA A 105 -3.33 -1.25 3.88
C ALA A 105 -4.31 -2.40 4.14
N ARG A 106 -5.60 -2.16 3.95
CA ARG A 106 -6.67 -3.12 4.30
C ARG A 106 -7.66 -3.26 3.15
N TYR A 107 -7.79 -4.46 2.58
CA TYR A 107 -8.66 -4.70 1.43
C TYR A 107 -9.80 -5.70 1.70
N TRP A 108 -9.65 -6.50 2.74
CA TRP A 108 -10.62 -7.53 3.20
C TRP A 108 -11.28 -7.16 4.52
N GLN A 109 -11.13 -5.91 4.96
CA GLN A 109 -11.72 -5.39 6.19
C GLN A 109 -11.91 -3.87 6.11
N ALA A 110 -12.65 -3.31 7.06
CA ALA A 110 -12.87 -1.87 7.12
C ALA A 110 -11.55 -1.11 7.37
N PRO A 111 -11.45 0.16 6.91
CA PRO A 111 -10.36 1.05 7.27
C PRO A 111 -10.23 1.16 8.79
N ASP A 112 -8.99 1.34 9.27
CA ASP A 112 -8.75 1.48 10.71
C ASP A 112 -9.11 2.89 11.22
N GLY A 113 -9.03 3.08 12.54
CA GLY A 113 -9.35 4.34 13.17
C GLY A 113 -8.46 5.51 12.70
N GLU A 114 -7.22 5.25 12.32
CA GLU A 114 -6.30 6.25 11.80
C GLU A 114 -6.67 6.67 10.37
N ASP A 115 -7.07 5.73 9.51
CA ASP A 115 -7.60 6.04 8.18
C ASP A 115 -8.89 6.88 8.27
N HIS A 116 -9.80 6.54 9.19
CA HIS A 116 -11.01 7.31 9.46
C HIS A 116 -10.71 8.72 9.98
N LEU A 117 -9.79 8.84 10.94
CA LEU A 117 -9.35 10.11 11.49
C LEU A 117 -8.73 11.00 10.40
N ALA A 118 -7.84 10.44 9.58
CA ALA A 118 -7.19 11.14 8.49
C ALA A 118 -8.18 11.55 7.39
N ALA A 119 -9.26 10.80 7.19
CA ALA A 119 -10.32 11.12 6.23
C ALA A 119 -11.27 12.25 6.67
N LEU A 120 -11.24 12.69 7.94
CA LEU A 120 -12.02 13.83 8.39
C LEU A 120 -11.64 15.08 7.58
N PRO A 121 -12.61 15.85 7.03
CA PRO A 121 -12.29 16.99 6.16
C PRO A 121 -11.34 18.02 6.80
N ALA A 122 -11.48 18.28 8.10
CA ALA A 122 -10.62 19.21 8.82
C ALA A 122 -9.19 18.69 8.98
N VAL A 123 -9.01 17.38 9.23
CA VAL A 123 -7.70 16.73 9.37
C VAL A 123 -7.02 16.63 8.01
N ALA A 124 -7.72 16.13 6.99
CA ALA A 124 -7.21 16.08 5.62
C ALA A 124 -6.73 17.45 5.12
N ALA A 125 -7.49 18.52 5.39
CA ALA A 125 -7.08 19.88 5.06
C ALA A 125 -5.86 20.34 5.86
N ALA A 126 -5.74 19.95 7.13
CA ALA A 126 -4.61 20.29 7.99
C ALA A 126 -3.30 19.58 7.59
N LEU A 127 -3.41 18.37 7.02
CA LEU A 127 -2.28 17.63 6.45
C LEU A 127 -1.68 18.29 5.20
N GLY A 128 -2.36 19.27 4.60
CA GLY A 128 -1.93 19.93 3.37
C GLY A 128 -0.50 20.49 3.41
N GLY A 129 -0.10 21.14 4.51
CA GLY A 129 1.25 21.68 4.64
C GLY A 129 2.32 20.58 4.76
N VAL A 130 2.01 19.48 5.45
CA VAL A 130 2.90 18.31 5.54
C VAL A 130 3.05 17.66 4.16
N ALA A 131 1.95 17.48 3.43
CA ALA A 131 1.95 16.93 2.08
C ALA A 131 2.76 17.79 1.09
N GLU A 132 2.67 19.12 1.19
CA GLU A 132 3.49 20.03 0.37
C GLU A 132 4.99 19.84 0.62
N GLN A 133 5.39 19.73 1.89
CA GLN A 133 6.80 19.51 2.25
C GLN A 133 7.30 18.14 1.79
N ILE A 134 6.49 17.08 1.96
CA ILE A 134 6.82 15.73 1.47
C ILE A 134 7.03 15.74 -0.05
N MET A 135 6.09 16.30 -0.81
CA MET A 135 6.18 16.33 -2.28
C MET A 135 7.33 17.22 -2.78
N ALA A 136 7.79 18.19 -2.00
CA ALA A 136 8.96 19.01 -2.31
C ALA A 136 10.29 18.35 -1.92
N SER A 137 10.27 17.23 -1.20
CA SER A 137 11.48 16.52 -0.74
C SER A 137 12.19 15.80 -1.89
N THR A 138 13.50 15.55 -1.71
CA THR A 138 14.28 14.73 -2.64
C THR A 138 13.82 13.26 -2.65
N VAL A 139 13.25 12.77 -1.54
CA VAL A 139 12.73 11.39 -1.44
C VAL A 139 11.52 11.20 -2.37
N ALA A 140 10.58 12.14 -2.40
CA ALA A 140 9.40 12.05 -3.24
C ALA A 140 9.68 12.27 -4.73
N SER A 141 10.84 12.82 -5.09
CA SER A 141 11.21 13.14 -6.48
C SER A 141 11.26 11.92 -7.41
N THR A 142 11.39 10.72 -6.86
CA THR A 142 11.42 9.45 -7.60
C THR A 142 10.09 8.70 -7.57
N TRP A 143 9.08 9.16 -6.84
CA TRP A 143 7.83 8.41 -6.65
C TRP A 143 6.98 8.27 -7.90
N ASP A 144 7.19 9.14 -8.88
CA ASP A 144 6.58 9.06 -10.21
C ASP A 144 7.62 8.65 -11.28
N ALA A 145 8.77 8.08 -10.89
CA ALA A 145 9.72 7.59 -11.87
C ALA A 145 9.13 6.36 -12.59
N PRO A 146 9.34 6.21 -13.92
CA PRO A 146 9.09 4.94 -14.57
C PRO A 146 10.04 3.88 -14.02
N ARG A 147 9.70 2.60 -14.23
CA ARG A 147 10.63 1.53 -13.87
C ARG A 147 11.96 1.70 -14.63
N VAL A 148 13.01 1.11 -14.09
CA VAL A 148 14.30 0.92 -14.77
C VAL A 148 14.47 -0.52 -15.24
N ALA A 149 15.39 -0.77 -16.18
CA ALA A 149 15.59 -2.11 -16.75
C ALA A 149 16.16 -3.13 -15.75
N GLU A 150 16.89 -2.65 -14.74
CA GLU A 150 17.50 -3.45 -13.68
C GLU A 150 16.72 -3.24 -12.39
N GLN A 151 16.04 -4.29 -11.94
CA GLN A 151 15.22 -4.30 -10.74
C GLN A 151 15.59 -5.54 -9.91
N TRP A 152 14.95 -5.71 -8.76
CA TRP A 152 15.24 -6.81 -7.84
C TRP A 152 13.97 -7.61 -7.56
N ALA A 153 14.02 -8.91 -7.72
CA ALA A 153 13.05 -9.82 -7.13
C ALA A 153 13.48 -10.15 -5.70
N VAL A 154 12.51 -10.28 -4.78
CA VAL A 154 12.78 -10.72 -3.41
C VAL A 154 12.24 -12.13 -3.24
N ASP A 155 13.10 -13.00 -2.75
CA ASP A 155 12.78 -14.38 -2.42
C ASP A 155 13.00 -14.59 -0.92
N TRP A 156 11.99 -15.13 -0.25
CA TRP A 156 12.04 -15.40 1.20
C TRP A 156 12.61 -16.79 1.52
N ARG A 157 13.01 -17.55 0.50
CA ARG A 157 13.74 -18.81 0.64
C ARG A 157 15.23 -18.57 0.86
N ASP A 158 15.94 -19.59 1.32
CA ASP A 158 17.39 -19.54 1.45
C ASP A 158 18.08 -19.22 0.12
N ALA A 159 19.16 -18.42 0.15
CA ALA A 159 19.89 -18.01 -1.05
C ALA A 159 20.45 -19.18 -1.88
N GLY A 160 20.68 -20.32 -1.22
CA GLY A 160 21.13 -21.57 -1.84
C GLY A 160 20.03 -22.39 -2.50
N ASP A 161 18.76 -21.98 -2.40
CA ASP A 161 17.65 -22.69 -3.06
C ASP A 161 17.76 -22.53 -4.61
N PRO A 162 17.93 -23.63 -5.35
CA PRO A 162 18.09 -23.59 -6.80
C PRO A 162 16.76 -23.36 -7.55
N ALA A 163 15.62 -23.31 -6.85
CA ALA A 163 14.34 -23.13 -7.48
C ALA A 163 14.27 -21.79 -8.24
N PRO A 164 13.62 -21.78 -9.43
CA PRO A 164 13.52 -20.56 -10.22
C PRO A 164 12.66 -19.51 -9.49
N LEU A 165 12.89 -18.24 -9.85
CA LEU A 165 12.05 -17.11 -9.42
C LEU A 165 10.57 -17.28 -9.84
N LEU A 166 10.34 -17.96 -10.96
CA LEU A 166 9.01 -18.22 -11.49
C LEU A 166 8.85 -19.72 -11.76
N ALA A 167 7.80 -20.33 -11.22
CA ALA A 167 7.55 -21.76 -11.28
C ALA A 167 7.02 -22.27 -12.64
N GLY A 168 6.96 -21.42 -13.66
CA GLY A 168 6.39 -21.75 -14.97
C GLY A 168 6.62 -20.65 -16.01
N ARG A 169 6.05 -20.83 -17.20
CA ARG A 169 6.08 -19.80 -18.24
C ARG A 169 5.01 -18.73 -17.95
N PRO A 170 5.31 -17.43 -18.03
CA PRO A 170 4.36 -16.36 -17.74
C PRO A 170 3.00 -16.52 -18.43
N GLY A 171 2.99 -16.89 -19.72
CA GLY A 171 1.74 -17.10 -20.47
C GLY A 171 0.89 -18.28 -19.99
N GLU A 172 1.51 -19.34 -19.47
CA GLU A 172 0.77 -20.48 -18.90
C GLU A 172 0.18 -20.11 -17.54
N LEU A 173 0.96 -19.43 -16.70
CA LEU A 173 0.52 -18.96 -15.39
C LEU A 173 -0.64 -17.96 -15.50
N LEU A 174 -0.58 -17.04 -16.47
CA LEU A 174 -1.69 -16.11 -16.73
C LEU A 174 -2.94 -16.81 -17.24
N ALA A 175 -2.79 -17.82 -18.11
CA ALA A 175 -3.93 -18.62 -18.57
C ALA A 175 -4.58 -19.40 -17.42
N GLU A 176 -3.78 -20.01 -16.56
CA GLU A 176 -4.26 -20.70 -15.35
C GLU A 176 -4.97 -19.73 -14.40
N TRP A 177 -4.37 -18.58 -14.13
CA TRP A 177 -4.97 -17.50 -13.34
C TRP A 177 -6.32 -17.08 -13.94
N GLY A 178 -6.40 -16.86 -15.26
CA GLY A 178 -7.61 -16.42 -15.94
C GLY A 178 -8.73 -17.47 -15.93
N VAL A 179 -8.39 -18.76 -16.01
CA VAL A 179 -9.35 -19.86 -15.82
C VAL A 179 -9.88 -19.86 -14.39
N HIS A 180 -8.99 -19.74 -13.39
CA HIS A 180 -9.36 -19.74 -11.98
C HIS A 180 -10.24 -18.53 -11.62
N ALA A 181 -9.87 -17.32 -12.04
CA ALA A 181 -10.63 -16.10 -11.75
C ALA A 181 -12.07 -16.16 -12.31
N ARG A 182 -12.24 -16.60 -13.56
CA ARG A 182 -13.58 -16.75 -14.16
C ARG A 182 -14.39 -17.87 -13.53
N ALA A 183 -13.73 -18.96 -13.11
CA ALA A 183 -14.38 -20.04 -12.38
C ALA A 183 -14.81 -19.61 -10.96
N ASP A 184 -13.99 -18.84 -10.25
CA ASP A 184 -14.36 -18.28 -8.94
C ASP A 184 -15.52 -17.30 -9.07
N GLU A 185 -15.53 -16.40 -10.05
CA GLU A 185 -16.67 -15.49 -10.29
C GLU A 185 -17.96 -16.28 -10.56
N ALA A 186 -17.90 -17.27 -11.46
CA ALA A 186 -19.07 -18.08 -11.79
C ALA A 186 -19.58 -18.86 -10.56
N ARG A 187 -18.68 -19.37 -9.73
CA ARG A 187 -19.01 -20.05 -8.46
C ARG A 187 -19.60 -19.06 -7.45
N ALA A 188 -18.96 -17.91 -7.29
CA ALA A 188 -19.36 -16.85 -6.38
C ALA A 188 -20.79 -16.37 -6.67
N ALA A 189 -21.12 -16.17 -7.94
CA ALA A 189 -22.45 -15.76 -8.38
C ALA A 189 -23.54 -16.80 -8.07
N ARG A 190 -23.19 -18.09 -8.04
CA ARG A 190 -24.13 -19.19 -7.74
C ARG A 190 -24.29 -19.47 -6.25
N GLU A 191 -23.19 -19.41 -5.50
CA GLU A 191 -23.09 -20.03 -4.17
C GLU A 191 -23.00 -19.01 -3.03
N ARG A 192 -22.46 -17.81 -3.26
CA ARG A 192 -22.27 -16.82 -2.19
C ARG A 192 -23.57 -16.05 -1.90
N PRO A 193 -23.79 -15.63 -0.64
CA PRO A 193 -24.91 -14.76 -0.30
C PRO A 193 -24.94 -13.49 -1.16
N ARG A 194 -26.16 -12.99 -1.41
CA ARG A 194 -26.36 -11.70 -2.06
C ARG A 194 -26.23 -10.52 -1.10
N ASP A 195 -26.48 -10.77 0.19
CA ASP A 195 -26.27 -9.78 1.24
C ASP A 195 -24.77 -9.45 1.33
N VAL A 196 -24.42 -8.22 0.95
CA VAL A 196 -23.05 -7.71 0.93
C VAL A 196 -22.42 -7.67 2.32
N THR A 197 -23.24 -7.68 3.37
CA THR A 197 -22.79 -7.67 4.77
C THR A 197 -22.49 -9.07 5.32
N ALA A 198 -22.77 -10.13 4.55
CA ALA A 198 -22.45 -11.49 4.96
C ALA A 198 -20.94 -11.66 5.15
N LEU A 199 -20.55 -12.33 6.24
CA LEU A 199 -19.16 -12.66 6.57
C LEU A 199 -18.64 -13.78 5.66
N TYR A 200 -18.41 -13.46 4.40
CA TYR A 200 -17.88 -14.37 3.40
C TYR A 200 -16.52 -13.87 2.92
N GLY A 201 -15.47 -14.64 3.22
CA GLY A 201 -14.11 -14.30 2.82
C GLY A 201 -13.79 -14.74 1.39
N GLY A 202 -12.76 -14.15 0.79
CA GLY A 202 -12.30 -14.57 -0.53
C GLY A 202 -11.09 -13.81 -1.03
N GLU A 203 -10.79 -13.99 -2.31
CA GLU A 203 -9.75 -13.19 -2.97
C GLU A 203 -10.18 -11.73 -3.08
N TRP A 204 -9.25 -10.83 -2.76
CA TRP A 204 -9.43 -9.39 -2.79
C TRP A 204 -8.35 -8.66 -3.61
N TRP A 205 -7.32 -9.39 -4.08
CA TRP A 205 -6.25 -8.85 -4.89
C TRP A 205 -6.73 -8.46 -6.29
N SER A 206 -6.02 -7.49 -6.88
CA SER A 206 -6.36 -6.89 -8.18
C SER A 206 -5.38 -7.23 -9.30
N PHE A 207 -4.27 -7.90 -8.97
CA PHE A 207 -3.21 -8.28 -9.90
C PHE A 207 -3.07 -9.82 -9.94
N PRO A 208 -2.38 -10.40 -10.95
CA PRO A 208 -2.25 -11.85 -11.07
C PRO A 208 -1.16 -12.34 -10.10
N SER A 209 -1.58 -12.82 -8.92
CA SER A 209 -0.68 -13.39 -7.92
C SER A 209 0.11 -14.58 -8.48
N GLY A 210 1.38 -14.70 -8.10
CA GLY A 210 2.26 -15.80 -8.56
C GLY A 210 3.07 -15.48 -9.83
N MET A 211 2.88 -14.29 -10.41
CA MET A 211 3.75 -13.76 -11.46
C MET A 211 5.06 -13.22 -10.89
N LEU A 212 6.08 -13.09 -11.74
CA LEU A 212 7.36 -12.49 -11.35
C LEU A 212 7.13 -11.02 -10.99
N GLN A 213 7.57 -10.65 -9.79
CA GLN A 213 7.54 -9.28 -9.29
C GLN A 213 8.95 -8.78 -9.08
N THR A 214 9.18 -7.51 -9.43
CA THR A 214 10.47 -6.86 -9.18
C THR A 214 10.27 -5.43 -8.74
N THR A 215 11.18 -4.90 -7.91
CA THR A 215 11.15 -3.52 -7.43
C THR A 215 12.42 -2.77 -7.75
N GLY A 216 12.35 -1.43 -7.69
CA GLY A 216 13.54 -0.60 -7.59
C GLY A 216 14.23 -0.71 -6.22
N ILE A 217 15.13 0.24 -5.99
CA ILE A 217 15.87 0.40 -4.74
C ILE A 217 15.37 1.64 -3.99
N LEU A 218 15.30 1.53 -2.67
CA LEU A 218 15.01 2.64 -1.78
C LEU A 218 16.25 3.55 -1.61
N PRO A 219 16.10 4.80 -1.13
CA PRO A 219 17.24 5.66 -0.81
C PRO A 219 18.24 5.04 0.19
N SER A 220 17.76 4.15 1.06
CA SER A 220 18.51 3.35 2.02
C SER A 220 19.31 2.19 1.37
N ARG A 221 19.16 2.01 0.05
CA ARG A 221 19.89 1.09 -0.86
C ARG A 221 19.43 -0.36 -0.88
N GLU A 222 18.50 -0.75 -0.04
CA GLU A 222 17.80 -2.02 -0.12
C GLU A 222 16.73 -2.00 -1.23
N PRO A 223 16.44 -3.16 -1.85
CA PRO A 223 15.25 -3.31 -2.69
C PRO A 223 13.96 -2.96 -1.94
N ALA A 224 13.09 -2.18 -2.57
CA ALA A 224 11.80 -1.82 -1.99
C ALA A 224 10.94 -3.05 -1.62
N GLY A 225 11.05 -4.16 -2.35
CA GLY A 225 10.36 -5.41 -2.06
C GLY A 225 10.78 -6.14 -0.78
N LEU A 226 11.81 -5.68 -0.06
CA LEU A 226 12.15 -6.18 1.29
C LEU A 226 11.36 -5.46 2.37
N THR A 227 11.11 -4.17 2.17
CA THR A 227 10.55 -3.27 3.20
C THR A 227 9.07 -2.98 2.94
N LEU A 228 8.71 -2.60 1.72
CA LEU A 228 7.38 -2.12 1.36
C LEU A 228 6.48 -3.25 0.88
N VAL A 229 6.21 -4.22 1.75
CA VAL A 229 5.43 -5.43 1.42
C VAL A 229 4.07 -5.37 2.10
N GLU A 230 3.00 -5.26 1.32
CA GLU A 230 1.65 -5.45 1.86
C GLU A 230 1.52 -6.85 2.46
N ASP A 231 0.84 -6.94 3.60
CA ASP A 231 0.61 -8.19 4.34
C ASP A 231 1.88 -8.98 4.68
N GLY A 232 2.96 -8.26 4.97
CA GLY A 232 4.22 -8.86 5.35
C GLY A 232 4.08 -9.77 6.59
N PHE A 233 4.70 -10.94 6.55
CA PHE A 233 4.68 -11.90 7.66
C PHE A 233 5.77 -11.65 8.71
N GLY A 234 6.33 -10.43 8.76
CA GLY A 234 7.42 -10.08 9.68
C GLY A 234 8.72 -10.80 9.37
N TRP A 235 9.02 -11.08 8.09
CA TRP A 235 10.27 -11.71 7.69
C TRP A 235 11.48 -10.89 8.15
N THR A 236 12.51 -11.58 8.65
CA THR A 236 13.78 -11.00 9.08
C THR A 236 14.92 -11.30 8.12
N ASP A 237 14.70 -12.19 7.17
CA ASP A 237 15.70 -12.71 6.24
C ASP A 237 15.08 -12.80 4.85
N GLY A 238 15.83 -12.39 3.82
CA GLY A 238 15.38 -12.43 2.45
C GLY A 238 16.54 -12.32 1.46
N VAL A 239 16.30 -12.73 0.21
CA VAL A 239 17.31 -12.76 -0.84
C VAL A 239 16.87 -11.85 -1.96
N ALA A 240 17.67 -10.81 -2.22
CA ALA A 240 17.51 -9.94 -3.35
C ALA A 240 18.19 -10.55 -4.58
N ILE A 241 17.40 -10.86 -5.60
CA ILE A 241 17.86 -11.48 -6.84
C ILE A 241 17.78 -10.42 -7.95
N PRO A 242 18.92 -10.06 -8.57
CA PRO A 242 18.93 -9.05 -9.61
C PRO A 242 18.21 -9.58 -10.85
N VAL A 243 17.28 -8.80 -11.37
CA VAL A 243 16.50 -9.11 -12.56
C VAL A 243 16.71 -8.00 -13.57
N ARG A 244 16.98 -8.40 -14.81
CA ARG A 244 16.96 -7.49 -15.95
C ARG A 244 15.78 -7.84 -16.83
N GLY A 245 14.98 -6.84 -17.17
CA GLY A 245 13.92 -7.01 -18.16
C GLY A 245 13.80 -5.83 -19.10
N ALA A 246 13.43 -6.14 -20.33
CA ALA A 246 13.27 -5.17 -21.41
C ALA A 246 11.98 -5.48 -22.17
N GLY A 247 11.02 -4.55 -22.15
CA GLY A 247 9.72 -4.76 -22.78
C GLY A 247 8.83 -3.55 -22.61
N ARG A 248 7.67 -3.57 -23.26
CA ARG A 248 6.66 -2.52 -23.13
C ARG A 248 6.08 -2.59 -21.72
N THR A 249 6.12 -1.48 -20.99
CA THR A 249 5.59 -1.39 -19.62
C THR A 249 4.47 -0.39 -19.57
N PHE A 250 3.32 -0.81 -19.03
CA PHE A 250 2.27 0.13 -18.66
C PHE A 250 2.59 0.69 -17.27
N GLU A 251 2.71 2.02 -17.17
CA GLU A 251 3.04 2.71 -15.92
C GLU A 251 1.75 3.20 -15.26
N ILE A 252 1.42 2.68 -14.08
CA ILE A 252 0.32 3.17 -13.24
C ILE A 252 0.88 4.26 -12.35
N ARG A 253 0.66 5.51 -12.74
CA ARG A 253 1.15 6.70 -12.01
C ARG A 253 0.11 7.25 -11.07
N GLY A 254 -1.16 6.96 -11.31
CA GLY A 254 -2.27 7.43 -10.51
C GLY A 254 -3.55 6.62 -10.72
N PRO A 255 -4.64 7.03 -10.06
CA PRO A 255 -5.92 6.36 -10.19
C PRO A 255 -6.46 6.40 -11.62
N GLU A 256 -6.15 7.44 -12.41
CA GLU A 256 -6.60 7.57 -13.79
C GLU A 256 -6.03 6.46 -14.69
N ASP A 257 -4.73 6.14 -14.54
CA ASP A 257 -4.07 5.09 -15.34
C ASP A 257 -4.62 3.70 -15.00
N TRP A 258 -4.83 3.44 -13.69
CA TRP A 258 -5.43 2.19 -13.24
C TRP A 258 -6.85 2.01 -13.78
N VAL A 259 -7.66 3.06 -13.69
CA VAL A 259 -9.03 3.08 -14.21
C VAL A 259 -9.04 2.89 -15.72
N GLU A 260 -8.11 3.49 -16.46
CA GLU A 260 -8.00 3.30 -17.90
C GLU A 260 -7.63 1.85 -18.27
N LEU A 261 -6.69 1.24 -17.54
CA LEU A 261 -6.32 -0.16 -17.74
C LEU A 261 -7.53 -1.09 -17.51
N CYS A 262 -8.30 -0.85 -16.44
CA CYS A 262 -9.53 -1.57 -16.14
C CYS A 262 -10.59 -1.38 -17.23
N ARG A 263 -10.73 -0.15 -17.76
CA ARG A 263 -11.71 0.16 -18.81
C ARG A 263 -11.36 -0.50 -20.15
N ARG A 264 -10.07 -0.54 -20.51
CA ARG A 264 -9.58 -1.10 -21.76
C ARG A 264 -9.62 -2.63 -21.77
N HIS A 265 -9.36 -3.25 -20.62
CA HIS A 265 -9.30 -4.70 -20.48
C HIS A 265 -10.17 -5.18 -19.30
N PRO A 266 -11.50 -5.02 -19.33
CA PRO A 266 -12.33 -5.35 -18.17
C PRO A 266 -12.47 -6.86 -17.96
N LEU A 267 -12.23 -7.32 -16.74
CA LEU A 267 -12.69 -8.60 -16.21
C LEU A 267 -13.68 -8.34 -15.08
N ASP A 268 -14.94 -8.72 -15.28
CA ASP A 268 -15.99 -8.62 -14.25
C ASP A 268 -15.77 -9.69 -13.18
N LEU A 269 -15.57 -9.24 -11.93
CA LEU A 269 -15.41 -10.08 -10.75
C LEU A 269 -16.38 -9.64 -9.64
N THR A 270 -17.56 -9.16 -10.04
CA THR A 270 -18.54 -8.58 -9.13
C THR A 270 -18.90 -9.50 -7.98
N ALA A 271 -19.27 -10.76 -8.25
CA ALA A 271 -19.65 -11.68 -7.18
C ALA A 271 -18.44 -12.14 -6.35
N ALA A 272 -17.28 -12.31 -6.99
CA ALA A 272 -16.04 -12.77 -6.38
C ALA A 272 -15.44 -11.73 -5.41
N ARG A 273 -15.60 -10.43 -5.71
CA ARG A 273 -15.04 -9.32 -4.90
C ARG A 273 -16.05 -8.66 -3.96
N ARG A 274 -17.36 -8.88 -4.16
CA ARG A 274 -18.47 -8.25 -3.43
C ARG A 274 -18.20 -7.99 -1.95
N HIS A 275 -17.99 -9.05 -1.17
CA HIS A 275 -17.97 -8.95 0.29
C HIS A 275 -16.70 -8.25 0.80
N GLU A 276 -15.53 -8.64 0.31
CA GLU A 276 -14.27 -8.04 0.74
C GLU A 276 -14.19 -6.56 0.35
N TRP A 277 -14.56 -6.24 -0.89
CA TRP A 277 -14.51 -4.85 -1.35
C TRP A 277 -15.63 -3.99 -0.78
N TYR A 278 -16.78 -4.57 -0.43
CA TYR A 278 -17.79 -3.87 0.36
C TYR A 278 -17.25 -3.46 1.73
N ARG A 279 -16.46 -4.30 2.40
CA ARG A 279 -15.93 -3.97 3.74
C ARG A 279 -14.99 -2.76 3.71
N VAL A 280 -14.16 -2.63 2.69
CA VAL A 280 -13.23 -1.49 2.57
C VAL A 280 -13.87 -0.24 1.96
N THR A 281 -14.84 -0.38 1.04
CA THR A 281 -15.40 0.77 0.29
C THR A 281 -16.82 1.18 0.70
N GLY A 282 -17.59 0.29 1.34
CA GLY A 282 -19.02 0.46 1.58
C GLY A 282 -19.90 0.35 0.31
N ARG A 283 -19.32 0.05 -0.86
CA ARG A 283 -20.06 0.00 -2.14
C ARG A 283 -20.64 -1.39 -2.39
N ASP A 284 -21.94 -1.41 -2.71
CA ASP A 284 -22.61 -2.52 -3.38
C ASP A 284 -22.81 -2.16 -4.87
N GLY A 285 -22.14 -2.87 -5.77
CA GLY A 285 -22.16 -2.58 -7.20
C GLY A 285 -21.24 -3.50 -8.00
N GLY A 286 -21.14 -3.22 -9.31
CA GLY A 286 -20.28 -3.96 -10.21
C GLY A 286 -18.80 -3.69 -9.94
N TRP A 287 -17.98 -4.74 -10.03
CA TRP A 287 -16.55 -4.69 -9.81
C TRP A 287 -15.77 -5.25 -10.99
N VAL A 288 -14.75 -4.52 -11.43
CA VAL A 288 -13.84 -4.94 -12.49
C VAL A 288 -12.38 -4.80 -12.07
N ILE A 289 -11.54 -5.67 -12.61
CA ILE A 289 -10.08 -5.53 -12.65
C ILE A 289 -9.60 -5.70 -14.09
N PRO A 290 -8.32 -5.45 -14.40
CA PRO A 290 -7.78 -5.80 -15.71
C PRO A 290 -7.81 -7.31 -15.95
N ASP A 291 -8.26 -7.73 -17.13
CA ASP A 291 -8.06 -9.08 -17.66
C ASP A 291 -6.58 -9.22 -18.04
N TRP A 292 -5.78 -9.77 -17.12
CA TRP A 292 -4.33 -9.83 -17.26
C TRP A 292 -3.85 -10.65 -18.48
N GLU A 293 -4.65 -11.62 -18.95
CA GLU A 293 -4.36 -12.33 -20.22
C GLU A 293 -4.47 -11.40 -21.42
N ARG A 294 -5.41 -10.44 -21.40
CA ARG A 294 -5.56 -9.42 -22.46
C ARG A 294 -4.51 -8.33 -22.33
N VAL A 295 -4.19 -7.91 -21.11
CA VAL A 295 -3.13 -6.93 -20.86
C VAL A 295 -1.79 -7.47 -21.41
N ALA A 296 -1.49 -8.75 -21.20
CA ALA A 296 -0.27 -9.39 -21.68
C ALA A 296 -0.10 -9.42 -23.22
N GLN A 297 -1.18 -9.22 -23.98
CA GLN A 297 -1.11 -9.10 -25.45
C GLN A 297 -0.53 -7.75 -25.88
N GLU A 298 -0.64 -6.74 -25.03
CA GLU A 298 -0.22 -5.37 -25.31
C GLU A 298 1.01 -4.94 -24.52
N TRP A 299 1.21 -5.51 -23.33
CA TRP A 299 2.24 -5.10 -22.39
C TRP A 299 3.01 -6.30 -21.88
N ASP A 300 4.32 -6.14 -21.78
CA ASP A 300 5.22 -7.16 -21.23
C ASP A 300 5.28 -7.09 -19.69
N ALA A 301 4.98 -5.91 -19.15
CA ALA A 301 4.93 -5.65 -17.73
C ALA A 301 3.94 -4.52 -17.40
N VAL A 302 3.51 -4.47 -16.15
CA VAL A 302 2.81 -3.33 -15.58
C VAL A 302 3.53 -2.92 -14.31
N HIS A 303 3.83 -1.64 -14.16
CA HIS A 303 4.55 -1.08 -13.02
C HIS A 303 3.66 -0.12 -12.26
N LEU A 304 3.58 -0.29 -10.95
CA LEU A 304 2.89 0.61 -10.06
C LEU A 304 3.91 1.54 -9.40
N THR A 305 3.88 2.83 -9.76
CA THR A 305 4.78 3.79 -9.11
C THR A 305 4.38 4.00 -7.65
N ALA A 306 5.30 4.44 -6.80
CA ALA A 306 4.99 4.74 -5.40
C ALA A 306 3.90 5.81 -5.27
N LEU A 307 3.89 6.83 -6.14
CA LEU A 307 2.82 7.83 -6.17
C LEU A 307 1.50 7.24 -6.66
N GLY A 308 1.53 6.33 -7.63
CA GLY A 308 0.35 5.59 -8.08
C GLY A 308 -0.29 4.81 -6.95
N TYR A 309 0.52 4.09 -6.19
CA TYR A 309 0.08 3.39 -4.98
C TYR A 309 -0.57 4.34 -3.97
N LEU A 310 0.14 5.40 -3.55
CA LEU A 310 -0.32 6.32 -2.50
C LEU A 310 -1.64 7.02 -2.83
N THR A 311 -1.95 7.16 -4.12
CA THR A 311 -3.13 7.90 -4.61
C THR A 311 -4.30 7.00 -5.00
N ALA A 312 -4.04 5.74 -5.36
CA ALA A 312 -5.05 4.82 -5.89
C ALA A 312 -5.45 3.70 -4.91
N ALA A 313 -4.55 3.25 -4.03
CA ALA A 313 -4.79 2.07 -3.20
C ALA A 313 -5.87 2.29 -2.12
N THR A 314 -6.51 1.19 -1.73
CA THR A 314 -7.42 1.10 -0.57
C THR A 314 -8.69 1.95 -0.68
N ARG A 315 -9.16 2.22 -1.91
CA ARG A 315 -10.38 3.01 -2.17
C ARG A 315 -11.13 2.53 -3.40
N GLU A 316 -12.40 2.90 -3.46
CA GLU A 316 -13.17 2.82 -4.68
C GLU A 316 -12.63 3.79 -5.74
N LEU A 317 -12.49 3.30 -6.97
CA LEU A 317 -12.21 4.07 -8.18
C LEU A 317 -13.28 3.77 -9.23
N ALA A 318 -14.04 4.78 -9.62
CA ALA A 318 -15.12 4.63 -10.60
C ALA A 318 -14.55 4.38 -12.01
N VAL A 319 -15.05 3.35 -12.70
CA VAL A 319 -14.60 2.97 -14.05
C VAL A 319 -15.61 3.39 -15.11
N SER A 320 -16.89 3.07 -14.89
CA SER A 320 -18.04 3.41 -15.74
C SER A 320 -19.33 3.41 -14.92
N GLU A 321 -20.46 3.69 -15.56
CA GLU A 321 -21.77 3.60 -14.89
C GLU A 321 -22.00 2.20 -14.31
N GLY A 322 -22.22 2.12 -13.00
CA GLY A 322 -22.44 0.87 -12.29
C GLY A 322 -21.16 0.10 -11.89
N TYR A 323 -20.01 0.38 -12.50
CA TYR A 323 -18.76 -0.35 -12.27
C TYR A 323 -17.66 0.49 -11.62
N ALA A 324 -17.02 -0.10 -10.62
CA ALA A 324 -15.83 0.44 -9.99
C ALA A 324 -14.71 -0.61 -9.92
N THR A 325 -13.54 -0.18 -9.46
CA THR A 325 -12.38 -1.03 -9.20
C THR A 325 -11.74 -0.61 -7.88
N VAL A 326 -10.95 -1.50 -7.30
CA VAL A 326 -10.02 -1.23 -6.21
C VAL A 326 -8.65 -1.64 -6.72
N LEU A 327 -7.61 -0.85 -6.45
CA LEU A 327 -6.23 -1.30 -6.56
C LEU A 327 -5.84 -1.86 -5.19
N GLY A 328 -5.67 -3.18 -5.09
CA GLY A 328 -5.31 -3.84 -3.85
C GLY A 328 -4.45 -5.08 -4.00
N GLY A 329 -3.59 -5.29 -2.99
CA GLY A 329 -2.60 -6.38 -2.92
C GLY A 329 -1.29 -6.05 -3.62
N TRP A 330 -1.12 -4.82 -4.12
CA TRP A 330 -0.01 -4.43 -4.96
C TRP A 330 0.82 -3.35 -4.26
N SER A 331 1.98 -3.76 -3.76
CA SER A 331 2.96 -2.87 -3.12
C SER A 331 3.47 -1.75 -4.02
N PRO A 332 3.90 -0.61 -3.43
CA PRO A 332 4.50 0.50 -4.18
C PRO A 332 5.79 0.08 -4.89
N ASP A 333 6.05 0.69 -6.06
CA ASP A 333 7.25 0.48 -6.89
C ASP A 333 7.43 -0.96 -7.42
N VAL A 334 6.35 -1.76 -7.39
CA VAL A 334 6.38 -3.14 -7.90
C VAL A 334 6.02 -3.17 -9.39
N THR A 335 6.90 -3.79 -10.17
CA THR A 335 6.65 -4.24 -11.54
C THR A 335 6.18 -5.69 -11.53
N VAL A 336 5.01 -5.95 -12.11
CA VAL A 336 4.53 -7.31 -12.42
C VAL A 336 4.86 -7.63 -13.87
N TRP A 337 5.62 -8.70 -14.10
CA TRP A 337 6.01 -9.15 -15.44
C TRP A 337 5.01 -10.17 -15.98
N LEU A 338 4.49 -9.88 -17.18
CA LEU A 338 3.43 -10.67 -17.83
C LEU A 338 3.97 -11.60 -18.92
N THR A 339 5.17 -11.33 -19.44
CA THR A 339 5.84 -12.11 -20.48
C THR A 339 7.25 -12.53 -20.03
N ASP A 340 7.94 -13.34 -20.84
CA ASP A 340 9.23 -13.94 -20.50
C ASP A 340 10.45 -13.06 -20.83
N VAL A 341 10.23 -11.74 -20.90
CA VAL A 341 11.25 -10.73 -21.22
C VAL A 341 12.07 -10.27 -20.02
N ALA A 342 11.73 -10.71 -18.80
CA ALA A 342 12.49 -10.48 -17.60
C ALA A 342 13.10 -11.78 -17.07
N ARG A 343 14.39 -11.74 -16.73
CA ARG A 343 15.15 -12.88 -16.23
C ARG A 343 16.14 -12.44 -15.18
N GLU A 344 16.52 -13.38 -14.31
CA GLU A 344 17.67 -13.21 -13.43
C GLU A 344 18.89 -12.76 -14.24
N TRP A 345 19.59 -11.77 -13.73
CA TRP A 345 20.75 -11.15 -14.34
C TRP A 345 22.03 -11.65 -13.67
N ASP A 346 23.16 -11.66 -14.38
CA ASP A 346 24.44 -12.23 -13.92
C ASP A 346 25.12 -11.49 -12.74
N ALA A 347 24.40 -10.58 -12.07
CA ALA A 347 24.85 -9.99 -10.81
C ALA A 347 24.59 -10.96 -9.64
N PRO A 348 25.36 -10.89 -8.55
CA PRO A 348 25.18 -11.81 -7.43
C PRO A 348 23.82 -11.60 -6.75
N ARG A 349 23.19 -12.70 -6.34
CA ARG A 349 22.13 -12.68 -5.33
C ARG A 349 22.71 -12.14 -4.02
N VAL A 350 21.97 -11.27 -3.34
CA VAL A 350 22.40 -10.66 -2.08
C VAL A 350 21.45 -11.11 -0.99
N ALA A 351 21.95 -11.79 0.03
CA ALA A 351 21.17 -12.08 1.22
C ALA A 351 21.06 -10.81 2.08
N TRP A 352 19.91 -10.61 2.72
CA TRP A 352 19.62 -9.49 3.58
C TRP A 352 19.05 -9.99 4.90
N HIS A 353 19.38 -9.27 5.97
CA HIS A 353 18.90 -9.54 7.32
C HIS A 353 18.48 -8.24 7.99
N ARG A 354 17.40 -8.27 8.77
CA ARG A 354 17.05 -7.22 9.72
C ARG A 354 16.82 -7.81 11.11
N GLU A 355 17.14 -7.03 12.14
CA GLU A 355 16.75 -7.39 13.49
C GLU A 355 15.23 -7.41 13.63
N ARG A 356 14.69 -8.29 14.49
CA ARG A 356 13.24 -8.46 14.65
C ARG A 356 12.52 -7.17 15.04
N ASP A 357 13.18 -6.33 15.83
CA ASP A 357 12.67 -5.05 16.32
C ASP A 357 13.33 -3.86 15.60
N GLY A 358 14.07 -4.13 14.51
CA GLY A 358 14.79 -3.13 13.74
C GLY A 358 14.13 -2.86 12.38
N ASP A 359 14.21 -1.61 11.94
CA ASP A 359 13.63 -1.17 10.67
C ASP A 359 14.61 -1.27 9.49
N GLU A 360 15.90 -1.50 9.75
CA GLU A 360 16.97 -1.47 8.76
C GLU A 360 17.34 -2.88 8.27
N TRP A 361 17.27 -3.08 6.96
CA TRP A 361 17.81 -4.25 6.29
C TRP A 361 19.28 -4.07 5.98
N MET A 362 20.09 -5.07 6.32
CA MET A 362 21.53 -5.08 6.09
C MET A 362 21.93 -6.26 5.20
N PRO A 363 22.80 -6.05 4.20
CA PRO A 363 23.28 -7.14 3.37
C PRO A 363 24.16 -8.09 4.20
N VAL A 364 23.94 -9.39 4.03
CA VAL A 364 24.74 -10.47 4.63
C VAL A 364 25.86 -10.81 3.65
N GLY A 365 27.10 -10.81 4.15
CA GLY A 365 28.32 -11.03 3.35
C GLY A 365 28.65 -12.49 3.06
#